data_AF-A0A173V997-F1
#
_entry.id   AF-A0A173V997-F1
#
_cell.length_a   1.000
_cell.length_b   1.000
_cell.length_c   1.000
_cell.angle_alpha   90.00
_cell.angle_beta   90.00
_cell.angle_gamma   90.00
#
_symmetry.space_group_name_H-M   'P 1'
#
loop_
_entity.id
_entity.type
_entity.pdbx_description
1 polymer ?
#
loop_
_entity_poly.entity_id
_entity_poly.type
_entity_poly.pdbx_seq_one_letter_code
_entity_poly.pdbx_strand_id
1 'polypeptide(L)'
;MNVFKELGKDLNYKDILQVDGAFSACHINYGKSLKFNGADSKNMAQNSRKNSLTENGHIDDLEAVQYDFNGTEKDFKKQDIILLWEKYWLEYINAFNKLVAELPDSIVTVYVGRHAIELGFKYLMTKKNIKIEKDHDLKELYKKLDAVEKIDEDYMEYVDTFCEKYCKYIEGGNPEYFRYPEYKSSQYFAGNCLDAKWLSYNFALILLKLLHLADLEKEI
;
A
#
# COMPACT_ATOMS: atom_id res chain seq x y z
N MET A 1 17.28 24.82 7.93
CA MET A 1 17.03 23.61 7.11
C MET A 1 15.71 23.84 6.40
N ASN A 2 15.70 23.83 5.07
CA ASN A 2 14.54 24.24 4.25
C ASN A 2 13.70 23.03 3.82
N VAL A 3 13.55 22.06 4.72
CA VAL A 3 12.81 20.81 4.49
C VAL A 3 11.38 21.01 5.01
N PHE A 4 10.38 20.38 4.38
CA PHE A 4 8.96 20.47 4.74
C PHE A 4 8.26 21.82 4.50
N LYS A 5 8.76 22.67 3.60
CA LYS A 5 8.14 23.99 3.31
C LYS A 5 6.66 23.91 2.93
N GLU A 6 6.26 22.86 2.23
CA GLU A 6 4.86 22.63 1.84
C GLU A 6 3.94 22.39 3.05
N LEU A 7 4.49 21.97 4.20
CA LEU A 7 3.74 21.76 5.44
C LEU A 7 3.69 23.01 6.34
N GLY A 8 4.39 24.08 5.95
CA GLY A 8 4.44 25.34 6.70
C GLY A 8 5.79 26.04 6.55
N LYS A 9 5.75 27.33 6.22
CA LYS A 9 6.98 28.13 6.03
C LYS A 9 7.76 28.37 7.33
N ASP A 10 7.09 28.21 8.48
CA ASP A 10 7.61 28.56 9.81
C ASP A 10 7.71 27.36 10.77
N LEU A 11 7.62 26.11 10.25
CA LEU A 11 7.76 24.89 11.05
C LEU A 11 9.05 24.92 11.88
N ASN A 12 8.90 24.82 13.20
CA ASN A 12 10.01 24.90 14.15
C ASN A 12 10.07 23.65 15.03
N TYR A 13 11.27 23.17 15.31
CA TYR A 13 11.47 22.02 16.20
C TYR A 13 11.03 22.26 17.65
N LYS A 14 10.77 23.52 18.02
CA LYS A 14 10.24 23.93 19.34
C LYS A 14 8.72 24.05 19.37
N ASP A 15 8.03 23.93 18.23
CA ASP A 15 6.58 24.02 18.19
C ASP A 15 5.96 22.92 19.06
N ILE A 16 4.87 23.25 19.76
CA ILE A 16 4.15 22.29 20.59
C ILE A 16 3.52 21.25 19.67
N LEU A 17 3.79 19.97 19.95
CA LEU A 17 3.19 18.87 19.21
C LEU A 17 1.69 18.79 19.49
N GLN A 18 0.89 18.81 18.42
CA GLN A 18 -0.56 18.64 18.47
C GLN A 18 -0.92 17.15 18.64
N VAL A 19 -0.98 16.69 19.89
CA VAL A 19 -1.20 15.26 20.24
C VAL A 19 -2.61 14.79 19.88
N ASP A 20 -3.58 15.71 19.83
CA ASP A 20 -4.93 15.45 19.35
C ASP A 20 -4.96 14.86 17.92
N GLY A 21 -4.00 15.25 17.08
CA GLY A 21 -3.78 14.68 15.75
C GLY A 21 -3.40 13.19 15.73
N ALA A 22 -3.09 12.56 16.87
CA ALA A 22 -2.85 11.11 16.94
C ALA A 22 -4.13 10.29 17.18
N PHE A 23 -5.23 10.91 17.62
CA PHE A 23 -6.48 10.21 17.90
C PHE A 23 -7.39 10.21 16.69
N SER A 24 -7.74 9.02 16.21
CA SER A 24 -8.65 8.86 15.05
C SER A 24 -10.02 9.52 15.30
N ALA A 25 -10.47 9.61 16.55
CA ALA A 25 -11.72 10.27 16.91
C ALA A 25 -11.68 11.79 16.64
N CYS A 26 -10.55 12.45 16.92
CA CYS A 26 -10.38 13.88 16.66
C CYS A 26 -10.51 14.19 15.16
N HIS A 27 -9.99 13.31 14.30
CA HIS A 27 -10.06 13.45 12.84
C HIS A 27 -11.50 13.42 12.29
N ILE A 28 -12.44 12.79 13.00
CA ILE A 28 -13.87 12.83 12.65
C ILE A 28 -14.35 14.29 12.73
N ASN A 29 -14.07 14.97 13.84
CA ASN A 29 -14.47 16.36 14.08
C ASN A 29 -13.74 17.37 13.19
N TYR A 30 -12.50 17.09 12.76
CA TYR A 30 -11.80 17.94 11.79
C TYR A 30 -12.45 17.90 10.39
N GLY A 31 -13.34 16.94 10.14
CA GLY A 31 -14.06 16.83 8.88
C GLY A 31 -13.17 16.50 7.69
N LYS A 32 -11.92 16.08 7.91
CA LYS A 32 -10.97 15.70 6.85
C LYS A 32 -10.95 14.20 6.61
N SER A 33 -10.54 13.80 5.42
CA SER A 33 -10.39 12.41 5.00
C SER A 33 -9.30 12.29 3.96
N LEU A 34 -8.68 11.10 3.89
CA LEU A 34 -7.74 10.78 2.85
C LEU A 34 -8.47 10.58 1.52
N LYS A 35 -7.78 10.87 0.42
CA LYS A 35 -8.20 10.43 -0.91
C LYS A 35 -7.38 9.21 -1.29
N PHE A 36 -8.06 8.14 -1.72
CA PHE A 36 -7.42 6.96 -2.30
C PHE A 36 -7.67 6.97 -3.81
N ASN A 37 -6.62 7.10 -4.59
CA ASN A 37 -6.67 7.26 -6.03
C ASN A 37 -7.70 8.32 -6.47
N GLY A 38 -7.65 9.50 -5.84
CA GLY A 38 -8.57 10.61 -6.11
C GLY A 38 -9.97 10.48 -5.50
N ALA A 39 -10.39 9.29 -5.08
CA ALA A 39 -11.68 9.06 -4.42
C ALA A 39 -11.63 9.43 -2.93
N ASP A 40 -12.58 10.24 -2.46
CA ASP A 40 -12.69 10.56 -1.04
C ASP A 40 -13.09 9.31 -0.24
N SER A 41 -12.24 8.91 0.70
CA SER A 41 -12.44 7.72 1.54
C SER A 41 -13.72 7.78 2.37
N LYS A 42 -14.29 8.96 2.67
CA LYS A 42 -15.62 9.09 3.33
C LYS A 42 -16.76 8.54 2.47
N ASN A 43 -16.61 8.64 1.15
CA ASN A 43 -17.63 8.20 0.20
C ASN A 43 -17.50 6.73 -0.16
N MET A 44 -16.43 6.07 0.29
CA MET A 44 -16.21 4.65 0.09
C MET A 44 -16.81 3.83 1.23
N ALA A 45 -17.32 2.64 0.91
CA ALA A 45 -17.81 1.67 1.91
C ALA A 45 -18.90 2.20 2.87
N GLN A 46 -19.67 3.21 2.46
CA GLN A 46 -20.73 3.83 3.28
C GLN A 46 -21.71 2.79 3.83
N ASN A 47 -22.06 1.79 3.01
CA ASN A 47 -22.97 0.71 3.38
C ASN A 47 -22.43 -0.20 4.49
N SER A 48 -21.11 -0.33 4.61
CA SER A 48 -20.46 -1.10 5.67
C SER A 48 -20.23 -0.27 6.94
N ARG A 49 -20.20 1.06 6.83
CA ARG A 49 -20.01 1.98 7.97
C ARG A 49 -21.33 2.40 8.63
N LYS A 50 -22.46 1.83 8.20
CA LYS A 50 -23.76 2.09 8.82
C LYS A 50 -23.68 1.68 10.30
N ASN A 51 -23.98 2.61 11.19
CA ASN A 51 -23.85 2.56 12.65
C ASN A 51 -22.41 2.66 13.21
N SER A 52 -21.41 3.02 12.39
CA SER A 52 -20.07 3.34 12.91
C SER A 52 -20.03 4.77 13.45
N LEU A 53 -19.12 5.04 14.39
CA LEU A 53 -18.91 6.39 14.95
C LEU A 53 -18.58 7.43 13.85
N THR A 54 -18.10 6.98 12.69
CA THR A 54 -17.78 7.86 11.56
C THR A 54 -19.01 8.29 10.75
N GLU A 55 -20.17 7.65 10.91
CA GLU A 55 -21.38 7.92 10.12
C GLU A 55 -21.90 9.35 10.32
N ASN A 56 -21.92 9.82 11.57
CA ASN A 56 -22.42 11.15 11.92
C ASN A 56 -21.44 12.28 11.54
N GLY A 57 -20.18 11.95 11.25
CA GLY A 57 -19.14 12.92 10.93
C GLY A 57 -18.78 13.89 12.06
N HIS A 58 -19.31 13.68 13.26
CA HIS A 58 -19.05 14.48 14.45
C HIS A 58 -19.23 13.65 15.74
N ILE A 59 -18.46 13.99 16.77
CA ILE A 59 -18.46 13.41 18.11
C ILE A 59 -18.57 14.56 19.12
N ASP A 60 -19.68 14.59 19.87
CA ASP A 60 -19.96 15.62 20.87
C ASP A 60 -19.06 15.47 22.12
N ASP A 61 -18.96 14.26 22.68
CA ASP A 61 -18.12 13.95 23.84
C ASP A 61 -16.83 13.25 23.42
N LEU A 62 -15.92 14.06 22.84
CA LEU A 62 -14.64 13.56 22.32
C LEU A 62 -13.72 13.03 23.44
N GLU A 63 -13.75 13.65 24.62
CA GLU A 63 -12.92 13.23 25.75
C GLU A 63 -13.26 11.81 26.20
N ALA A 64 -14.54 11.45 26.21
CA ALA A 64 -15.01 10.13 26.61
C ALA A 64 -14.62 9.01 25.63
N VAL A 65 -14.38 9.30 24.34
CA VAL A 65 -14.22 8.26 23.31
C VAL A 65 -12.84 8.24 22.64
N GLN A 66 -12.06 9.31 22.72
CA GLN A 66 -10.82 9.45 21.93
C GLN A 66 -9.79 8.34 22.18
N TYR A 67 -9.70 7.83 23.42
CA TYR A 67 -8.75 6.80 23.80
C TYR A 67 -9.20 5.38 23.42
N ASP A 68 -10.51 5.17 23.25
CA ASP A 68 -11.09 3.85 22.97
C ASP A 68 -11.43 3.66 21.48
N PHE A 69 -11.56 4.76 20.73
CA PHE A 69 -11.85 4.70 19.30
C PHE A 69 -10.60 4.37 18.48
N ASN A 70 -10.62 3.19 17.87
CA ASN A 70 -9.65 2.80 16.86
C ASN A 70 -10.17 3.19 15.46
N GLY A 71 -9.36 3.89 14.66
CA GLY A 71 -9.70 4.28 13.29
C GLY A 71 -9.83 3.12 12.29
N THR A 72 -9.67 1.87 12.74
CA THR A 72 -9.95 0.67 11.93
C THR A 72 -11.39 0.21 12.08
N GLU A 73 -12.03 -0.12 10.97
CA GLU A 73 -13.39 -0.65 10.96
C GLU A 73 -13.42 -2.18 10.80
N LYS A 74 -14.50 -2.81 11.26
CA LYS A 74 -14.74 -4.27 11.17
C LYS A 74 -16.00 -4.56 10.35
N ASP A 75 -16.21 -5.84 10.04
CA ASP A 75 -17.45 -6.36 9.44
C ASP A 75 -17.82 -5.75 8.08
N PHE A 76 -16.81 -5.32 7.32
CA PHE A 76 -17.01 -4.81 5.97
C PHE A 76 -17.60 -5.86 5.05
N LYS A 77 -18.56 -5.44 4.23
CA LYS A 77 -19.11 -6.26 3.15
C LYS A 77 -18.03 -6.52 2.12
N LYS A 78 -18.07 -7.71 1.52
CA LYS A 78 -17.08 -8.15 0.52
C LYS A 78 -16.84 -7.12 -0.60
N GLN A 79 -17.91 -6.54 -1.16
CA GLN A 79 -17.80 -5.55 -2.25
C GLN A 79 -17.04 -4.29 -1.80
N ASP A 80 -17.27 -3.84 -0.57
CA ASP A 80 -16.58 -2.69 0.00
C ASP A 80 -15.11 -2.99 0.29
N ILE A 81 -14.80 -4.22 0.72
CA ILE A 81 -13.41 -4.70 0.88
C ILE A 81 -12.69 -4.68 -0.49
N ILE A 82 -13.31 -5.23 -1.52
CA ILE A 82 -12.73 -5.25 -2.89
C ILE A 82 -12.47 -3.83 -3.39
N LEU A 83 -13.45 -2.93 -3.24
CA LEU A 83 -13.31 -1.53 -3.65
C LEU A 83 -12.18 -0.82 -2.90
N LEU A 84 -12.04 -1.05 -1.59
CA LEU A 84 -10.93 -0.50 -0.82
C LEU A 84 -9.58 -1.02 -1.34
N TRP A 85 -9.43 -2.34 -1.52
CA TRP A 85 -8.20 -2.92 -2.05
C TRP A 85 -7.85 -2.36 -3.43
N GLU A 86 -8.84 -2.21 -4.31
CA GLU A 86 -8.66 -1.62 -5.63
C GLU A 86 -8.09 -0.20 -5.52
N LYS A 87 -8.75 0.70 -4.77
CA LYS A 87 -8.29 2.09 -4.67
C LYS A 87 -6.96 2.23 -3.95
N TYR A 88 -6.69 1.40 -2.94
CA TYR A 88 -5.38 1.34 -2.29
C TYR A 88 -4.29 0.90 -3.27
N TRP A 89 -4.53 -0.16 -4.04
CA TRP A 89 -3.56 -0.66 -4.99
C TRP A 89 -3.26 0.38 -6.08
N LEU A 90 -4.29 0.99 -6.66
CA LEU A 90 -4.12 2.04 -7.68
C LEU A 90 -3.39 3.27 -7.14
N GLU A 91 -3.64 3.67 -5.89
CA GLU A 91 -2.89 4.76 -5.24
C GLU A 91 -1.38 4.45 -5.19
N TYR A 92 -1.01 3.22 -4.83
CA TYR A 92 0.39 2.80 -4.79
C TYR A 92 1.04 2.72 -6.17
N ILE A 93 0.30 2.27 -7.20
CA ILE A 93 0.77 2.33 -8.58
C ILE A 93 1.04 3.78 -9.00
N ASN A 94 0.12 4.69 -8.69
CA ASN A 94 0.25 6.10 -9.03
C ASN A 94 1.39 6.80 -8.27
N ALA A 95 1.59 6.46 -7.00
CA ALA A 95 2.73 6.91 -6.22
C ALA A 95 4.04 6.37 -6.80
N PHE A 96 4.10 5.08 -7.13
CA PHE A 96 5.25 4.45 -7.77
C PHE A 96 5.60 5.14 -9.10
N ASN A 97 4.61 5.39 -9.96
CA ASN A 97 4.82 6.05 -11.25
C ASN A 97 5.43 7.46 -11.09
N LYS A 98 4.94 8.25 -10.13
CA LYS A 98 5.54 9.56 -9.80
C LYS A 98 6.97 9.43 -9.28
N LEU A 99 7.22 8.44 -8.42
CA LEU A 99 8.55 8.20 -7.85
C LEU A 99 9.56 7.73 -8.91
N VAL A 100 9.14 6.98 -9.93
CA VAL A 100 9.98 6.62 -11.07
C VAL A 100 10.45 7.87 -11.83
N ALA A 101 9.59 8.88 -11.98
CA ALA A 101 9.96 10.13 -12.64
C ALA A 101 10.87 11.01 -11.78
N GLU A 102 10.53 11.17 -10.50
CA GLU A 102 11.18 12.15 -9.61
C GLU A 102 12.42 11.60 -8.89
N LEU A 103 12.41 10.31 -8.55
CA LEU A 103 13.43 9.64 -7.72
C LEU A 103 13.82 8.25 -8.29
N PRO A 104 14.23 8.14 -9.56
CA PRO A 104 14.40 6.85 -10.24
C PRO A 104 15.47 5.94 -9.62
N ASP A 105 16.46 6.51 -8.95
CA ASP A 105 17.57 5.78 -8.31
C ASP A 105 17.36 5.55 -6.81
N SER A 106 16.17 5.90 -6.27
CA SER A 106 15.88 5.81 -4.84
C SER A 106 15.43 4.41 -4.42
N ILE A 107 15.93 3.97 -3.27
CA ILE A 107 15.45 2.76 -2.57
C ILE A 107 13.94 2.82 -2.28
N VAL A 108 13.40 4.03 -2.04
CA VAL A 108 11.98 4.24 -1.78
C VAL A 108 11.16 3.92 -3.02
N THR A 109 11.65 4.26 -4.21
CA THR A 109 10.98 3.93 -5.49
C THR A 109 10.88 2.43 -5.68
N VAL A 110 11.98 1.71 -5.43
CA VAL A 110 12.00 0.24 -5.46
C VAL A 110 11.03 -0.36 -4.43
N TYR A 111 11.04 0.15 -3.20
CA TYR A 111 10.14 -0.29 -2.12
C TYR A 111 8.66 -0.12 -2.48
N VAL A 112 8.28 1.06 -2.99
CA VAL A 112 6.87 1.36 -3.34
C VAL A 112 6.44 0.50 -4.53
N GLY A 113 7.28 0.33 -5.56
CA GLY A 113 6.97 -0.54 -6.71
C GLY A 113 6.79 -2.00 -6.31
N ARG A 114 7.70 -2.53 -5.48
CA ARG A 114 7.56 -3.86 -4.88
C ARG A 114 6.26 -4.01 -4.10
N HIS A 115 5.94 -3.03 -3.25
CA HIS A 115 4.73 -3.08 -2.44
C HIS A 115 3.46 -2.98 -3.29
N ALA A 116 3.46 -2.21 -4.37
CA ALA A 116 2.37 -2.18 -5.33
C ALA A 116 2.10 -3.57 -5.94
N ILE A 117 3.14 -4.37 -6.24
CA ILE A 117 2.97 -5.75 -6.72
C ILE A 117 2.29 -6.63 -5.66
N GLU A 118 2.76 -6.54 -4.41
CA GLU A 118 2.18 -7.25 -3.26
C GLU A 118 0.68 -6.95 -3.10
N LEU A 119 0.31 -5.66 -3.18
CA LEU A 119 -1.07 -5.21 -3.13
C LEU A 119 -1.89 -5.75 -4.30
N GLY A 120 -1.32 -5.82 -5.51
CA GLY A 120 -1.97 -6.40 -6.68
C GLY A 120 -2.31 -7.88 -6.50
N PHE A 121 -1.36 -8.68 -6.01
CA PHE A 121 -1.64 -10.08 -5.68
C PHE A 121 -2.76 -10.20 -4.63
N LYS A 122 -2.68 -9.41 -3.54
CA LYS A 122 -3.68 -9.45 -2.46
C LYS A 122 -5.06 -8.98 -2.93
N TYR A 123 -5.14 -7.99 -3.82
CA TYR A 123 -6.38 -7.54 -4.43
C TYR A 123 -7.03 -8.66 -5.27
N LEU A 124 -6.27 -9.29 -6.18
CA LEU A 124 -6.76 -10.39 -7.01
C LEU A 124 -7.23 -11.57 -6.15
N MET A 125 -6.45 -11.95 -5.14
CA MET A 125 -6.82 -12.96 -4.15
C MET A 125 -8.14 -12.62 -3.43
N THR A 126 -8.32 -11.34 -3.04
CA THR A 126 -9.55 -10.86 -2.40
C THR A 126 -10.75 -10.95 -3.33
N LYS A 127 -10.61 -10.58 -4.61
CA LYS A 127 -11.65 -10.72 -5.65
C LYS A 127 -12.17 -12.16 -5.68
N LYS A 128 -11.26 -13.14 -5.54
CA LYS A 128 -11.52 -14.59 -5.56
C LYS A 128 -11.88 -15.24 -4.22
N ASN A 129 -12.12 -14.48 -3.15
CA ASN A 129 -12.39 -15.02 -1.79
C ASN A 129 -11.25 -15.85 -1.18
N ILE A 130 -10.01 -15.64 -1.62
CA ILE A 130 -8.88 -16.29 -0.99
C ILE A 130 -8.54 -15.50 0.28
N LYS A 131 -8.36 -16.20 1.40
CA LYS A 131 -7.97 -15.57 2.66
C LYS A 131 -6.57 -14.95 2.50
N ILE A 132 -6.46 -13.64 2.72
CA ILE A 132 -5.17 -12.98 2.81
C ILE A 132 -4.51 -13.37 4.13
N GLU A 133 -3.41 -14.11 4.04
CA GLU A 133 -2.55 -14.37 5.21
C GLU A 133 -1.59 -13.21 5.42
N LYS A 134 -0.96 -13.16 6.61
CA LYS A 134 0.08 -12.17 6.95
C LYS A 134 1.42 -12.54 6.30
N ASP A 135 1.37 -12.83 5.01
CA ASP A 135 2.51 -13.13 4.17
C ASP A 135 2.79 -11.92 3.27
N HIS A 136 4.07 -11.66 3.06
CA HIS A 136 4.58 -10.55 2.28
C HIS A 136 5.52 -11.03 1.18
N ASP A 137 5.91 -12.31 1.16
CA ASP A 137 6.81 -12.87 0.16
C ASP A 137 6.10 -12.93 -1.21
N LEU A 138 6.70 -12.31 -2.24
CA LEU A 138 6.06 -12.21 -3.55
C LEU A 138 5.93 -13.57 -4.24
N LYS A 139 6.86 -14.50 -4.02
CA LYS A 139 6.81 -15.85 -4.58
C LYS A 139 5.66 -16.63 -3.98
N GLU A 140 5.51 -16.59 -2.66
CA GLU A 140 4.44 -17.31 -1.98
C GLU A 140 3.06 -16.69 -2.26
N LEU A 141 2.97 -15.37 -2.42
CA LEU A 141 1.75 -14.71 -2.88
C LEU A 141 1.38 -15.11 -4.33
N TYR A 142 2.35 -15.10 -5.26
CA TYR A 142 2.12 -15.52 -6.63
C TYR A 142 1.60 -16.96 -6.71
N LYS A 143 2.26 -17.91 -6.03
CA LYS A 143 1.83 -19.32 -6.03
C LYS A 143 0.40 -19.49 -5.52
N LYS A 144 0.01 -18.75 -4.48
CA LYS A 144 -1.35 -18.82 -3.92
C LYS A 144 -2.39 -18.28 -4.90
N LEU A 145 -2.05 -17.20 -5.61
CA LEU A 145 -2.91 -16.67 -6.67
C LEU A 145 -3.03 -17.66 -7.84
N ASP A 146 -1.91 -18.16 -8.34
CA ASP A 146 -1.84 -19.09 -9.47
C ASP A 146 -2.58 -20.40 -9.18
N ALA A 147 -2.47 -20.93 -7.96
CA ALA A 147 -3.22 -22.13 -7.56
C ALA A 147 -4.76 -21.99 -7.71
N VAL A 148 -5.28 -20.76 -7.76
CA VAL A 148 -6.72 -20.47 -7.88
C VAL A 148 -7.10 -19.95 -9.26
N GLU A 149 -6.31 -19.05 -9.84
CA GLU A 149 -6.57 -18.52 -11.19
C GLU A 149 -6.22 -19.52 -12.29
N LYS A 150 -5.25 -20.42 -12.02
CA LYS A 150 -4.61 -21.29 -13.03
C LYS A 150 -4.10 -20.46 -14.19
N ILE A 151 -3.15 -19.58 -13.87
CA ILE A 151 -2.61 -18.61 -14.81
C ILE A 151 -1.85 -19.39 -15.89
N ASP A 152 -2.42 -19.44 -17.09
CA ASP A 152 -1.87 -20.16 -18.26
C ASP A 152 -1.67 -19.20 -19.44
N GLU A 153 -1.74 -17.90 -19.18
CA GLU A 153 -1.59 -16.88 -20.21
C GLU A 153 -0.10 -16.58 -20.48
N ASP A 154 0.30 -16.65 -21.75
CA ASP A 154 1.67 -16.37 -22.21
C ASP A 154 2.22 -15.04 -21.69
N TYR A 155 1.36 -14.02 -21.54
CA TYR A 155 1.81 -12.73 -21.03
C TYR A 155 2.20 -12.77 -19.54
N MET A 156 1.88 -13.80 -18.77
CA MET A 156 2.31 -13.97 -17.38
C MET A 156 3.62 -14.74 -17.24
N GLU A 157 4.21 -15.19 -18.35
CA GLU A 157 5.48 -15.91 -18.36
C GLU A 157 6.57 -15.14 -17.58
N TYR A 158 7.35 -15.88 -16.79
CA TYR A 158 8.42 -15.42 -15.91
C TYR A 158 8.03 -14.55 -14.72
N VAL A 159 6.75 -14.20 -14.50
CA VAL A 159 6.36 -13.45 -13.30
C VAL A 159 6.70 -14.25 -12.03
N ASP A 160 6.38 -15.54 -12.02
CA ASP A 160 6.70 -16.48 -10.94
C ASP A 160 8.19 -16.53 -10.62
N THR A 161 8.99 -16.66 -11.69
CA THR A 161 10.43 -16.84 -11.66
C THR A 161 11.08 -15.55 -11.20
N PHE A 162 10.64 -14.40 -11.72
CA PHE A 162 11.12 -13.11 -11.28
C PHE A 162 10.85 -12.91 -9.79
N CYS A 163 9.62 -13.15 -9.31
CA CYS A 163 9.28 -13.03 -7.89
C CYS A 163 10.15 -13.95 -7.02
N GLU A 164 10.37 -15.21 -7.43
CA GLU A 164 11.28 -16.11 -6.73
C GLU A 164 12.71 -15.56 -6.65
N LYS A 165 13.30 -15.20 -7.80
CA LYS A 165 14.69 -14.75 -7.86
C LYS A 165 14.86 -13.44 -7.10
N TYR A 166 13.91 -12.53 -7.23
CA TYR A 166 13.89 -11.26 -6.51
C TYR A 166 13.88 -11.48 -5.00
N CYS A 167 12.93 -12.25 -4.46
CA CYS A 167 12.85 -12.53 -3.03
C CYS A 167 14.13 -13.20 -2.50
N LYS A 168 14.73 -14.10 -3.29
CA LYS A 168 15.96 -14.80 -2.87
C LYS A 168 17.22 -13.95 -2.95
N TYR A 169 17.44 -13.25 -4.06
CA TYR A 169 18.73 -12.65 -4.39
C TYR A 169 18.78 -11.14 -4.19
N ILE A 170 17.64 -10.45 -4.20
CA ILE A 170 17.56 -9.03 -3.87
C ILE A 170 17.17 -8.87 -2.40
N GLU A 171 16.10 -9.54 -1.96
CA GLU A 171 15.60 -9.40 -0.58
C GLU A 171 16.31 -10.35 0.42
N GLY A 172 17.15 -11.28 -0.03
CA GLY A 172 17.84 -12.24 0.83
C GLY A 172 16.90 -13.18 1.61
N GLY A 173 15.69 -13.37 1.09
CA GLY A 173 14.58 -14.07 1.74
C GLY A 173 13.86 -13.26 2.83
N ASN A 174 13.99 -11.92 2.83
CA ASN A 174 13.34 -11.04 3.82
C ASN A 174 12.42 -10.03 3.11
N PRO A 175 11.09 -10.23 3.11
CA PRO A 175 10.15 -9.33 2.45
C PRO A 175 10.19 -7.86 2.89
N GLU A 176 10.87 -7.56 4.00
CA GLU A 176 11.04 -6.22 4.57
C GLU A 176 12.37 -5.56 4.22
N TYR A 177 13.18 -6.15 3.32
CA TYR A 177 14.55 -5.73 3.00
C TYR A 177 14.74 -4.23 2.76
N PHE A 178 13.79 -3.60 2.06
CA PHE A 178 13.87 -2.17 1.74
C PHE A 178 13.23 -1.25 2.80
N ARG A 179 12.70 -1.80 3.90
CA ARG A 179 12.22 -1.05 5.06
C ARG A 179 13.34 -0.71 6.03
N TYR A 180 14.30 -1.61 6.19
CA TYR A 180 15.38 -1.47 7.16
C TYR A 180 16.72 -1.77 6.50
N PRO A 181 17.73 -0.91 6.67
CA PRO A 181 19.05 -1.19 6.13
C PRO A 181 19.69 -2.41 6.79
N GLU A 182 19.37 -2.71 8.05
CA GLU A 182 19.84 -3.93 8.73
C GLU A 182 18.81 -5.05 8.65
N TYR A 183 19.25 -6.23 8.21
CA TYR A 183 18.44 -7.45 8.21
C TYR A 183 19.28 -8.63 8.68
N LYS A 184 18.70 -9.54 9.48
CA LYS A 184 19.41 -10.70 10.07
C LYS A 184 20.70 -10.33 10.82
N SER A 185 20.56 -9.63 11.94
CA SER A 185 21.57 -9.46 13.01
C SER A 185 23.00 -9.25 12.49
N SER A 186 23.31 -8.06 11.96
CA SER A 186 24.60 -7.56 11.41
C SER A 186 24.81 -7.48 9.89
N GLN A 187 23.86 -7.87 9.03
CA GLN A 187 23.97 -7.59 7.58
C GLN A 187 23.28 -6.28 7.21
N TYR A 188 23.98 -5.41 6.47
CA TYR A 188 23.47 -4.12 6.04
C TYR A 188 23.34 -4.04 4.52
N PHE A 189 22.22 -3.52 4.03
CA PHE A 189 22.05 -3.17 2.64
C PHE A 189 22.92 -1.95 2.31
N ALA A 190 24.00 -2.19 1.57
CA ALA A 190 24.94 -1.14 1.16
C ALA A 190 24.51 -0.38 -0.09
N GLY A 191 23.53 -0.89 -0.86
CA GLY A 191 23.00 -0.25 -2.08
C GLY A 191 23.97 -0.12 -3.25
N ASN A 192 25.24 -0.47 -3.09
CA ASN A 192 26.31 -0.24 -4.06
C ASN A 192 26.31 -1.18 -5.28
N CYS A 193 25.45 -2.20 -5.29
CA CYS A 193 25.35 -3.19 -6.37
C CYS A 193 23.89 -3.43 -6.82
N LEU A 194 23.04 -2.39 -6.79
CA LEU A 194 21.63 -2.51 -7.15
C LEU A 194 21.24 -1.51 -8.26
N ASP A 195 20.70 -2.02 -9.36
CA ASP A 195 20.11 -1.19 -10.41
C ASP A 195 18.61 -0.96 -10.13
N ALA A 196 18.31 0.17 -9.49
CA ALA A 196 16.94 0.55 -9.13
C ALA A 196 16.06 0.80 -10.36
N LYS A 197 16.62 1.30 -11.47
CA LYS A 197 15.88 1.57 -12.71
C LYS A 197 15.47 0.27 -13.38
N TRP A 198 16.38 -0.70 -13.47
CA TRP A 198 16.07 -2.00 -14.05
C TRP A 198 15.05 -2.78 -13.21
N LEU A 199 15.15 -2.73 -11.88
CA LEU A 199 14.11 -3.30 -11.02
C LEU A 199 12.76 -2.62 -11.24
N SER A 200 12.74 -1.29 -11.26
CA SER A 200 11.52 -0.51 -11.46
C SER A 200 10.86 -0.81 -12.81
N TYR A 201 11.64 -1.01 -13.87
CA TYR A 201 11.14 -1.45 -15.18
C TYR A 201 10.43 -2.80 -15.09
N ASN A 202 11.03 -3.80 -14.45
CA ASN A 202 10.40 -5.11 -14.28
C ASN A 202 9.15 -5.02 -13.39
N PHE A 203 9.17 -4.18 -12.36
CA PHE A 203 8.00 -3.98 -11.51
C PHE A 203 6.84 -3.36 -12.30
N ALA A 204 7.11 -2.36 -13.14
CA ALA A 204 6.10 -1.77 -14.01
C ALA A 204 5.50 -2.83 -14.96
N LEU A 205 6.33 -3.69 -15.55
CA LEU A 205 5.83 -4.80 -16.39
C LEU A 205 4.94 -5.77 -15.61
N ILE A 206 5.33 -6.16 -14.40
CA ILE A 206 4.50 -7.04 -13.55
C ILE A 206 3.18 -6.35 -13.22
N LEU A 207 3.21 -5.09 -12.81
CA LEU A 207 2.01 -4.32 -12.49
C LEU A 207 1.06 -4.23 -13.69
N LEU A 208 1.57 -3.96 -14.90
CA LEU A 208 0.77 -3.95 -16.13
C LEU A 208 0.08 -5.30 -16.38
N LYS A 209 0.79 -6.41 -16.19
CA LYS A 209 0.22 -7.76 -16.33
C LYS A 209 -0.86 -8.02 -15.28
N LEU A 210 -0.66 -7.61 -14.02
CA LEU A 210 -1.65 -7.75 -12.96
C LEU A 210 -2.89 -6.88 -13.19
N LEU A 211 -2.71 -5.66 -13.72
CA LEU A 211 -3.81 -4.76 -14.08
C LEU A 211 -4.66 -5.34 -15.22
N HIS A 212 -4.00 -5.93 -16.22
CA HIS A 212 -4.68 -6.65 -17.29
C HIS A 212 -5.48 -7.83 -16.73
N LEU A 213 -4.86 -8.67 -15.89
CA LEU A 213 -5.54 -9.79 -15.22
C LEU A 213 -6.72 -9.33 -14.33
N ALA A 214 -6.66 -8.10 -13.82
CA ALA A 214 -7.71 -7.50 -12.99
C ALA A 214 -8.86 -6.85 -13.77
N ASP A 215 -8.72 -6.66 -15.09
CA ASP A 215 -9.56 -5.81 -15.96
C ASP A 215 -9.55 -4.31 -15.58
N LEU A 216 -8.39 -3.77 -15.19
CA LEU A 216 -8.25 -2.41 -14.64
C LEU A 216 -7.32 -1.48 -15.44
N GLU A 217 -6.94 -1.79 -16.68
CA GLU A 217 -5.92 -0.98 -17.38
C GLU A 217 -6.40 0.44 -17.71
N LYS A 218 -7.72 0.67 -17.73
CA LYS A 218 -8.33 1.98 -18.01
C LYS A 218 -8.41 2.89 -16.78
N GLU A 219 -8.07 2.39 -15.60
CA GLU A 219 -8.21 3.11 -14.32
C GLU A 219 -6.94 3.87 -13.90
N ILE A 220 -5.91 3.89 -14.76
CA ILE A 220 -4.60 4.53 -14.54
C ILE A 220 -4.42 5.70 -15.51
#